data_AF-A0A935UH61-F1
#
_entry.id   AF-A0A935UH61-F1
#
_cell.length_a   1.000
_cell.length_b   1.000
_cell.length_c   1.000
_cell.angle_alpha   90.00
_cell.angle_beta   90.00
_cell.angle_gamma   90.00
#
_symmetry.space_group_name_H-M   'P 1'
#
loop_
_entity.id
_entity.type
_entity.pdbx_description
1 polymer ?
#
loop_
_entity_poly.entity_id
_entity_poly.type
_entity_poly.pdbx_seq_one_letter_code
_entity_poly.pdbx_strand_id
1 'polypeptide(L)' 'IDANRVYTEGKGEKNPVTKPGQCPGKKPTKSVIECLQPDRRVDIELIGTK' A
#
# COMPACT_ATOMS: atom_id res chain seq x y z
N ILE A 1 21.93 2.86 -4.60
CA ILE A 1 21.76 3.10 -3.15
C ILE A 1 22.50 1.97 -2.45
N ASP A 2 23.36 2.28 -1.48
CA ASP A 2 24.03 1.24 -0.68
C ASP A 2 23.01 0.39 0.08
N ALA A 3 23.23 -0.93 0.15
CA ALA A 3 22.31 -1.86 0.81
C ALA A 3 22.05 -1.47 2.28
N ASN A 4 23.07 -0.94 2.96
CA ASN A 4 22.98 -0.49 4.35
C ASN A 4 22.15 0.80 4.53
N ARG A 5 21.73 1.44 3.44
CA ARG A 5 20.90 2.65 3.43
C ARG A 5 19.46 2.37 2.98
N VAL A 6 19.11 1.10 2.77
CA VAL A 6 17.76 0.67 2.38
C VAL A 6 17.16 -0.15 3.51
N TYR A 7 16.05 0.33 4.06
CA TYR A 7 15.21 -0.42 4.99
C TYR A 7 13.93 -0.85 4.27
N THR A 8 13.55 -2.12 4.43
CA THR A 8 12.33 -2.67 3.81
C THR A 8 11.41 -3.27 4.89
N GLU A 9 10.12 -2.94 4.81
CA GLU A 9 9.10 -3.45 5.72
C GLU A 9 7.83 -3.82 4.95
N GLY A 10 7.32 -5.03 5.18
CA GLY A 10 6.04 -5.47 4.63
C GLY A 10 4.88 -4.99 5.49
N LYS A 11 4.15 -3.96 5.05
CA LYS A 11 2.95 -3.47 5.76
C LYS A 11 1.72 -4.36 5.57
N GLY A 12 1.66 -5.15 4.48
CA GLY A 12 0.51 -5.99 4.18
C GLY A 12 -0.77 -5.15 4.03
N GLU A 13 -1.84 -5.55 4.72
CA GLU A 13 -3.12 -4.83 4.73
C GLU A 13 -3.17 -3.69 5.75
N LYS A 14 -2.09 -3.45 6.50
CA LYS A 14 -2.03 -2.35 7.46
C LYS A 14 -1.85 -1.03 6.71
N ASN A 15 -2.67 -0.05 7.04
CA ASN A 15 -2.74 1.28 6.42
C ASN A 15 -3.24 1.28 4.95
N PRO A 16 -4.48 0.84 4.70
CA PRO A 16 -5.12 1.02 3.39
C PRO A 16 -5.30 2.53 3.09
N VAL A 17 -5.11 2.90 1.83
CA VAL A 17 -5.51 4.22 1.33
C VAL A 17 -7.02 4.27 1.14
N THR A 18 -7.64 3.14 0.80
CA THR A 18 -9.09 3.06 0.64
C THR A 18 -9.79 3.19 2.00
N LYS A 19 -10.89 3.95 2.02
CA LYS A 19 -11.71 4.14 3.23
C LYS A 19 -12.64 2.94 3.44
N PRO A 20 -13.00 2.61 4.69
CA PRO A 20 -14.04 1.61 4.96
C PRO A 20 -15.33 1.94 4.21
N GLY A 21 -15.82 0.98 3.41
CA GLY A 21 -17.04 1.15 2.60
C GLY A 21 -16.87 1.83 1.25
N GLN A 22 -15.67 2.31 0.89
CA GLN A 22 -15.39 2.92 -0.41
C GLN A 22 -15.50 1.91 -1.57
N CYS A 23 -15.14 0.65 -1.31
CA CYS A 23 -15.23 -0.45 -2.27
C CYS A 23 -16.26 -1.47 -1.79
N PRO A 24 -17.53 -1.36 -2.20
CA PRO A 24 -18.58 -2.27 -1.76
C PRO A 24 -18.44 -3.63 -2.46
N GLY A 25 -18.22 -4.68 -1.66
CA GLY A 25 -18.19 -6.06 -2.13
C GLY A 25 -17.26 -6.92 -1.30
N LYS A 26 -17.78 -8.01 -0.70
CA LYS A 26 -17.00 -8.94 0.12
C LYS A 26 -16.27 -10.01 -0.69
N LYS A 27 -16.65 -10.18 -1.96
CA LYS A 27 -16.06 -11.17 -2.87
C LYS A 27 -15.02 -10.51 -3.76
N PRO A 28 -13.92 -11.19 -4.13
CA PRO A 28 -12.92 -10.69 -5.06
C PRO A 28 -13.47 -10.71 -6.50
N THR A 29 -14.41 -9.82 -6.80
CA THR A 29 -14.86 -9.58 -8.16
C THR A 29 -13.88 -8.63 -8.86
N LYS A 30 -13.87 -8.64 -10.20
CA LYS A 30 -13.01 -7.73 -10.99
C LYS A 30 -13.20 -6.27 -10.58
N SER A 31 -14.44 -5.83 -10.37
CA SER A 31 -14.78 -4.49 -9.91
C SER A 31 -14.21 -4.14 -8.52
N VAL A 32 -14.24 -5.08 -7.58
CA VAL A 32 -13.68 -4.87 -6.23
C VAL A 32 -12.16 -4.83 -6.28
N ILE A 33 -11.53 -5.69 -7.09
CA ILE A 33 -10.06 -5.72 -7.27
C ILE A 33 -9.55 -4.41 -7.89
N GLU A 34 -10.28 -3.88 -8.88
CA GLU A 34 -10.00 -2.59 -9.50
C GLU A 34 -10.17 -1.44 -8.51
N CYS A 35 -11.25 -1.44 -7.72
CA CYS A 35 -11.48 -0.42 -6.69
C CYS A 35 -10.40 -0.41 -5.59
N LEU A 36 -9.94 -1.59 -5.15
CA LEU A 36 -8.88 -1.75 -4.13
C LEU A 36 -7.46 -1.62 -4.71
N GLN A 37 -7.31 -1.31 -6.01
CA GLN A 37 -6.00 -1.18 -6.64
C GLN A 37 -5.06 -0.19 -5.94
N PRO A 38 -5.51 0.96 -5.42
CA PRO A 38 -4.65 1.92 -4.74
C PRO A 38 -3.95 1.38 -3.48
N ASP A 39 -4.51 0.37 -2.83
CA ASP A 39 -3.90 -0.21 -1.62
C ASP A 39 -2.68 -1.08 -1.95
N ARG A 40 -2.60 -1.62 -3.17
CA ARG A 40 -1.49 -2.45 -3.64
C ARG A 40 -0.35 -1.57 -4.15
N ARG A 41 0.34 -0.91 -3.21
CA ARG A 41 1.38 0.06 -3.49
C ARG A 41 2.66 -0.19 -2.68
N VAL A 42 3.72 0.49 -3.09
CA VAL A 42 4.99 0.57 -2.36
C VAL A 42 5.22 2.04 -2.02
N ASP A 43 5.35 2.35 -0.74
CA ASP A 43 5.73 3.67 -0.27
C ASP A 43 7.26 3.73 -0.08
N ILE A 44 7.89 4.84 -0.49
CA ILE A 44 9.33 5.07 -0.34
C ILE A 44 9.51 6.34 0.49
N GLU A 45 10.11 6.19 1.67
CA GLU A 45 10.42 7.31 2.56
C GLU A 45 11.93 7.63 2.51
N LEU A 46 12.26 8.90 2.30
CA LEU A 46 13.65 9.38 2.24
C LEU A 46 13.97 10.14 3.52
N ILE A 47 14.91 9.62 4.31
CA ILE A 47 15.38 10.24 5.55
C ILE A 47 16.81 10.70 5.34
N GLY A 48 17.06 12.00 5.50
CA GLY A 48 18.39 12.59 5.38
C GLY A 48 18.55 13.76 6.35
N THR A 49 19.76 13.94 6.86
CA THR A 49 20.17 15.14 7.59
C THR A 49 20.80 16.13 6.62
N LYS A 50 20.69 17.44 6.91
CA LYS A 50 21.23 18.52 6.07
C LYS A 50 22.75 18.47 5.94
#